data_AF-A0A8X7Q6P8-F1
#
_entry.id   AF-A0A8X7Q6P8-F1
#
_cell.length_a   1.000
_cell.length_b   1.000
_cell.length_c   1.000
_cell.angle_alpha   90.00
_cell.angle_beta   90.00
_cell.angle_gamma   90.00
#
_symmetry.space_group_name_H-M   'P 1'
#
loop_
_entity.id
_entity.type
_entity.pdbx_description
1 polymer ?
#
loop_
_entity_poly.entity_id
_entity_poly.type
_entity_poly.pdbx_seq_one_letter_code
_entity_poly.pdbx_strand_id
1 'polypeptide(L)'
;MRHLKITATKNYKRGKYLYAILKLLAGDHVEGMNLLDVHKWRSNTYVVDKLWNQVKRYFYGMNMILIMPPRACELNKLENRCNKCFYYKEMARFMELVYRG
;
A
#
# COMPACT_ATOMS: atom_id res chain seq x y z
N MET A 1 2.67 -3.96 11.69
CA MET A 1 3.96 -4.41 11.12
C MET A 1 4.31 -5.89 11.34
N ARG A 2 3.99 -6.51 12.48
CA ARG A 2 4.38 -7.92 12.78
C ARG A 2 3.99 -8.94 11.70
N HIS A 3 2.75 -8.90 11.20
CA HIS A 3 2.32 -9.81 10.12
C HIS A 3 3.05 -9.56 8.79
N LEU A 4 3.33 -8.30 8.45
CA LEU A 4 4.09 -7.93 7.25
C LEU A 4 5.57 -8.33 7.37
N LYS A 5 6.15 -8.23 8.57
CA LYS A 5 7.48 -8.74 8.86
C LYS A 5 7.55 -10.26 8.66
N ILE A 6 6.53 -10.99 9.10
CA ILE A 6 6.44 -12.46 8.91
C ILE A 6 6.30 -12.82 7.41
N THR A 7 5.54 -12.06 6.64
CA THR A 7 5.42 -12.35 5.19
C THR A 7 6.71 -12.01 4.45
N ALA A 8 7.43 -10.98 4.87
CA ALA A 8 8.76 -10.65 4.35
C ALA A 8 9.80 -11.74 4.68
N THR A 9 9.77 -12.32 5.89
CA THR A 9 10.70 -13.38 6.30
C THR A 9 10.40 -14.72 5.62
N LYS A 10 9.14 -15.02 5.31
CA LYS A 10 8.73 -16.25 4.60
C LYS A 10 8.88 -16.20 3.07
N ASN A 11 9.69 -15.29 2.52
CA ASN A 11 9.96 -15.14 1.09
C ASN A 11 8.75 -14.85 0.18
N TYR A 12 7.64 -14.36 0.72
CA TYR A 12 6.54 -13.88 -0.11
C TYR A 12 6.93 -12.56 -0.78
N LYS A 13 7.21 -12.59 -2.10
CA LYS A 13 7.74 -11.42 -2.84
C LYS A 13 6.90 -10.15 -2.67
N ARG A 14 5.56 -10.27 -2.71
CA ARG A 14 4.64 -9.13 -2.50
C ARG A 14 4.71 -8.57 -1.08
N GLY A 15 4.75 -9.46 -0.09
CA GLY A 15 4.84 -9.08 1.32
C GLY A 15 6.17 -8.42 1.64
N LYS A 16 7.27 -8.96 1.11
CA LYS A 16 8.62 -8.39 1.22
C LYS A 16 8.68 -6.99 0.59
N TYR A 17 8.19 -6.85 -0.63
CA TYR A 17 8.10 -5.55 -1.32
C TYR A 17 7.29 -4.53 -0.51
N LEU A 18 6.06 -4.86 -0.10
CA LEU A 18 5.21 -3.94 0.66
C LEU A 18 5.82 -3.57 2.02
N TYR A 19 6.40 -4.53 2.72
CA TYR A 19 7.07 -4.29 4.00
C TYR A 19 8.31 -3.40 3.83
N ALA A 20 9.08 -3.58 2.75
CA ALA A 20 10.22 -2.74 2.42
C ALA A 20 9.80 -1.28 2.21
N ILE A 21 8.75 -1.03 1.40
CA ILE A 21 8.21 0.33 1.18
C ILE A 21 7.75 0.96 2.50
N LEU A 22 7.03 0.21 3.34
CA LEU A 22 6.56 0.71 4.63
C LEU A 22 7.71 1.02 5.59
N LYS A 23 8.80 0.26 5.53
CA LYS A 23 10.02 0.54 6.30
C LYS A 23 10.69 1.84 5.85
N LEU A 24 10.81 2.04 4.54
CA LEU A 24 11.32 3.31 4.00
C LEU A 24 10.48 4.50 4.46
N LEU A 25 9.15 4.41 4.32
CA LEU A 25 8.23 5.48 4.74
C LEU A 25 8.23 5.75 6.25
N ALA A 26 8.59 4.74 7.05
CA ALA A 26 8.74 4.86 8.51
C ALA A 26 10.12 5.43 8.93
N GLY A 27 11.00 5.76 7.99
CA GLY A 27 12.34 6.28 8.24
C GLY A 27 13.43 5.21 8.44
N ASP A 28 13.06 3.93 8.38
CA ASP A 28 14.00 2.81 8.48
C ASP A 28 14.56 2.47 7.09
N HIS A 29 15.38 3.39 6.57
CA HIS A 29 15.88 3.33 5.21
C HIS A 29 16.78 2.12 4.98
N VAL A 30 17.60 1.74 5.96
CA VAL A 30 18.56 0.63 5.83
C VAL A 30 17.84 -0.71 5.70
N GLU A 31 16.88 -1.02 6.58
CA GLU A 31 16.11 -2.28 6.48
C GLU A 31 15.27 -2.28 5.19
N GLY A 32 14.63 -1.15 4.86
CA GLY A 32 13.83 -1.03 3.65
C GLY A 32 14.63 -1.24 2.35
N MET A 33 15.79 -0.60 2.21
CA MET A 33 16.66 -0.76 1.04
C MET A 33 17.18 -2.20 0.91
N ASN A 34 17.64 -2.80 2.02
CA ASN A 34 18.12 -4.19 2.00
C ASN A 34 17.04 -5.19 1.55
N LEU A 35 15.79 -4.99 1.99
CA LEU A 35 14.67 -5.83 1.58
C LEU A 35 14.32 -5.66 0.10
N LEU A 36 14.43 -4.43 -0.43
CA LEU A 36 14.20 -4.12 -1.85
C LEU A 36 15.31 -4.69 -2.75
N ASP A 37 16.57 -4.61 -2.32
CA ASP A 37 17.73 -5.11 -3.07
C ASP A 37 17.65 -6.62 -3.36
N VAL A 38 16.93 -7.40 -2.55
CA VAL A 38 16.61 -8.82 -2.81
C VAL A 38 15.92 -9.01 -4.16
N HIS A 39 15.18 -8.01 -4.65
CA HIS A 39 14.50 -8.06 -5.95
C HIS A 39 15.41 -7.70 -7.14
N LYS A 40 16.71 -7.40 -6.90
CA LYS A 40 17.69 -7.02 -7.93
C LYS A 40 17.22 -5.87 -8.84
N TRP A 41 16.49 -4.92 -8.26
CA TRP A 41 15.86 -3.82 -8.98
C TRP A 41 16.86 -2.94 -9.73
N ARG A 42 18.09 -2.79 -9.22
CA ARG A 42 19.18 -2.05 -9.88
C ARG A 42 19.55 -2.60 -11.26
N SER A 43 19.35 -3.91 -11.47
CA SER A 43 19.62 -4.57 -12.75
C SER A 43 18.41 -4.54 -13.68
N ASN A 44 17.20 -4.64 -13.10
CA ASN A 44 15.95 -4.67 -13.86
C ASN A 44 14.77 -4.26 -12.96
N THR A 45 14.14 -3.12 -13.28
CA THR A 45 13.00 -2.59 -12.52
C THR A 45 11.71 -3.35 -12.77
N TYR A 46 11.60 -4.13 -13.86
CA TYR A 46 10.38 -4.84 -14.22
C TYR A 46 9.81 -5.71 -13.09
N VAL A 47 10.69 -6.33 -12.28
CA VAL A 47 10.26 -7.17 -11.16
C VAL A 47 9.56 -6.33 -10.08
N VAL A 48 10.09 -5.16 -9.74
CA VAL A 48 9.48 -4.28 -8.74
C VAL A 48 8.22 -3.60 -9.30
N ASP A 49 8.20 -3.24 -10.59
CA ASP A 49 7.01 -2.68 -11.26
C ASP A 49 5.86 -3.69 -11.30
N LYS A 50 6.16 -4.96 -11.56
CA LYS A 50 5.18 -6.05 -11.52
C LYS A 50 4.65 -6.27 -10.11
N LEU A 51 5.51 -6.21 -9.09
CA LEU A 51 5.10 -6.35 -7.68
C LEU A 51 4.24 -5.17 -7.25
N TRP A 52 4.59 -3.95 -7.65
CA TRP A 52 3.81 -2.75 -7.44
C TRP A 52 2.41 -2.89 -8.02
N ASN A 53 2.29 -3.24 -9.29
CA ASN A 53 1.00 -3.43 -9.95
C ASN A 53 0.13 -4.50 -9.27
N GLN A 54 0.74 -5.58 -8.78
CA GLN A 54 0.01 -6.60 -8.02
C GLN A 54 -0.51 -6.05 -6.70
N VAL A 55 0.34 -5.41 -5.90
CA VAL A 55 -0.03 -4.83 -4.59
C VAL A 55 -1.09 -3.73 -4.76
N LYS A 56 -0.92 -2.85 -5.75
CA LYS A 56 -1.87 -1.79 -6.12
C LYS A 56 -3.28 -2.31 -6.37
N ARG A 57 -3.41 -3.41 -7.14
CA ARG A 57 -4.71 -4.06 -7.40
C ARG A 57 -5.38 -4.58 -6.12
N TYR A 58 -4.63 -5.10 -5.15
CA TYR A 58 -5.21 -5.57 -3.88
C TYR A 58 -5.76 -4.43 -3.01
N PHE A 59 -5.12 -3.26 -3.04
CA PHE A 59 -5.61 -2.09 -2.30
C PHE A 59 -6.91 -1.55 -2.89
N TYR A 60 -6.98 -1.35 -4.21
CA TYR A 60 -8.16 -0.80 -4.87
C TYR A 60 -9.32 -1.80 -5.00
N GLY A 61 -9.03 -3.04 -5.38
CA GLY A 61 -10.06 -3.97 -5.87
C GLY A 61 -10.86 -4.67 -4.79
N MET A 62 -10.26 -5.02 -3.66
CA MET A 62 -10.94 -5.86 -2.66
C MET A 62 -11.21 -5.15 -1.34
N ASN A 63 -10.28 -4.36 -0.83
CA ASN A 63 -10.45 -3.81 0.52
C ASN A 63 -11.30 -2.53 0.55
N MET A 64 -11.15 -1.64 -0.43
CA MET A 64 -11.93 -0.39 -0.46
C MET A 64 -13.42 -0.61 -0.73
N ILE A 65 -13.77 -1.60 -1.56
CA ILE A 65 -15.17 -1.93 -1.87
C ILE A 65 -15.91 -2.41 -0.61
N LEU A 66 -15.25 -3.21 0.23
CA LEU A 66 -15.86 -3.79 1.45
C LEU A 66 -16.24 -2.73 2.49
N ILE A 67 -15.53 -1.61 2.52
CA ILE A 67 -15.79 -0.51 3.46
C ILE A 67 -16.45 0.69 2.78
N MET A 68 -16.92 0.52 1.55
CA MET A 68 -17.57 1.59 0.80
C MET A 68 -18.83 2.04 1.55
N PRO A 69 -18.92 3.32 1.94
CA PRO A 69 -20.02 3.78 2.76
C PRO A 69 -21.29 3.98 1.91
N PRO A 70 -22.46 4.09 2.54
CA PRO A 70 -23.72 4.33 1.83
C PRO A 70 -23.67 5.59 0.95
N ARG A 71 -24.46 5.60 -0.14
CA ARG A 71 -24.55 6.71 -1.13
C ARG A 71 -24.85 8.09 -0.53
N ALA A 72 -25.38 8.14 0.69
CA ALA A 72 -25.64 9.38 1.43
C ALA A 72 -24.37 10.13 1.86
N CYS A 73 -23.19 9.53 1.77
CA CYS A 73 -21.93 10.20 2.09
C CYS A 73 -21.41 10.97 0.87
N GLU A 74 -21.03 12.24 1.04
CA GLU A 74 -20.35 13.03 0.00
C GLU A 74 -18.91 12.52 -0.21
N LEU A 75 -18.73 11.45 -1.00
CA LEU A 75 -17.43 10.79 -1.16
C LEU A 75 -16.35 11.67 -1.80
N ASN A 76 -16.75 12.61 -2.65
CA ASN A 76 -15.83 13.45 -3.42
C ASN A 76 -15.21 14.59 -2.61
N LYS A 77 -15.77 14.92 -1.44
CA LYS A 77 -15.24 15.95 -0.53
C LYS A 77 -14.47 15.31 0.61
N LEU A 78 -13.17 15.05 0.41
CA LEU A 78 -12.35 14.33 1.40
C LEU A 78 -12.24 15.08 2.74
N GLU A 79 -12.42 16.40 2.74
CA GLU A 79 -12.46 17.24 3.95
C GLU A 79 -13.68 16.97 4.85
N ASN A 80 -14.85 16.67 4.27
CA ASN A 80 -16.10 16.48 5.01
C ASN A 80 -16.25 15.02 5.47
N ARG A 81 -15.59 14.66 6.57
CA ARG A 81 -15.64 13.31 7.12
C ARG A 81 -16.82 13.16 8.09
N CYS A 82 -17.63 12.12 7.89
CA CYS A 82 -18.62 11.67 8.87
C CYS A 82 -18.23 10.30 9.42
N ASN A 83 -18.80 9.90 10.55
CA ASN A 83 -18.48 8.63 11.22
C ASN A 83 -18.69 7.40 10.32
N LYS A 84 -19.59 7.49 9.32
CA LYS A 84 -19.88 6.39 8.39
C LYS A 84 -18.85 6.26 7.25
N CYS A 85 -18.22 7.37 6.82
CA CYS A 85 -17.29 7.36 5.68
C CYS A 85 -15.82 7.59 6.09
N PHE A 86 -15.54 7.84 7.37
CA PHE A 86 -14.21 8.18 7.87
C PHE A 86 -13.13 7.20 7.37
N TYR A 87 -13.28 5.91 7.66
CA TYR A 87 -12.28 4.90 7.27
C TYR A 87 -12.08 4.79 5.75
N TYR A 88 -13.17 4.87 4.98
CA TYR A 88 -13.10 4.88 3.53
C TYR A 88 -12.33 6.10 3.01
N LYS A 89 -12.60 7.29 3.56
CA LYS A 89 -11.94 8.54 3.16
C LYS A 89 -10.46 8.58 3.56
N GLU A 90 -10.09 8.02 4.72
CA GLU A 90 -8.68 7.87 5.08
C GLU A 90 -7.94 6.96 4.09
N MET A 91 -8.56 5.84 3.71
CA MET A 91 -7.99 4.96 2.69
C MET A 91 -7.92 5.62 1.31
N ALA A 92 -8.98 6.32 0.89
CA ALA A 92 -9.01 7.04 -0.38
C ALA A 92 -7.92 8.12 -0.45
N ARG A 93 -7.74 8.90 0.62
CA ARG A 93 -6.69 9.93 0.71
C ARG A 93 -5.30 9.32 0.61
N PHE A 94 -5.04 8.21 1.29
CA PHE A 94 -3.78 7.48 1.16
C PHE A 94 -3.58 6.98 -0.28
N MET A 95 -4.61 6.42 -0.90
CA MET A 95 -4.51 5.92 -2.27
C MET A 95 -4.30 7.04 -3.30
N GLU A 96 -4.89 8.22 -3.13
CA GLU A 96 -4.64 9.38 -4.00
C GLU A 96 -3.17 9.79 -3.99
N LEU A 97 -2.54 9.84 -2.81
CA LEU A 97 -1.11 10.13 -2.69
C LEU A 97 -0.26 9.10 -3.43
N VAL A 98 -0.66 7.84 -3.35
CA VAL A 98 0.05 6.72 -3.96
C VAL A 98 -0.18 6.61 -5.47
N TYR A 99 -1.29 7.15 -6.00
CA TYR A 99 -1.61 7.13 -7.43
C TYR A 99 -1.02 8.29 -8.23
N ARG A 100 -0.71 9.42 -7.58
CA ARG A 100 -0.16 10.62 -8.24
C ARG A 100 1.37 10.61 -8.34
N GLY A 101 2.03 9.56 -7.83
CA GLY A 101 3.48 9.35 -7.92
C GLY A 101 3.87 8.41 -9.05
#